data_AF-A0A661MEJ2-F1
#
_entry.id   AF-A0A661MEJ2-F1
#
_cell.length_a   1.000
_cell.length_b   1.000
_cell.length_c   1.000
_cell.angle_alpha   90.00
_cell.angle_beta   90.00
_cell.angle_gamma   90.00
#
_symmetry.space_group_name_H-M   'P 1'
#
loop_
_entity.id
_entity.type
_entity.pdbx_description
1 polymer ?
#
loop_
_entity_poly.entity_id
_entity_poly.type
_entity_poly.pdbx_seq_one_letter_code
_entity_poly.pdbx_strand_id
1 'polypeptide(L)'
;MIEIDIPGYENLHLEHVVLDYNGTMAVDGKLIPGVKERLLDLAKKLKVHVLTADTFGRVVKELSDVPCKVYILRSGHEDIGKMNYVK
;
A
#
# COMPACT_ATOMS: atom_id res chain seq x y z
N MET A 1 8.36 -11.57 -5.81
CA MET A 1 9.07 -10.49 -6.49
C MET A 1 8.47 -10.32 -7.88
N ILE A 2 8.57 -9.14 -8.50
CA ILE A 2 8.22 -8.93 -9.92
C ILE A 2 9.48 -8.48 -10.65
N GLU A 3 9.81 -9.15 -11.74
CA GLU A 3 10.90 -8.78 -12.64
C GLU A 3 10.33 -8.22 -13.94
N ILE A 4 10.87 -7.09 -14.39
CA ILE A 4 10.46 -6.44 -15.63
C ILE A 4 11.72 -6.12 -16.43
N ASP A 5 11.86 -6.78 -17.57
CA ASP A 5 12.84 -6.42 -18.60
C ASP A 5 12.25 -5.30 -19.46
N ILE A 6 12.90 -4.15 -19.45
CA ILE A 6 12.48 -2.96 -20.19
C ILE A 6 13.53 -2.70 -21.28
N PRO A 7 13.20 -2.88 -22.57
CA PRO A 7 14.13 -2.66 -23.66
C PRO A 7 14.73 -1.24 -23.64
N GLY A 8 16.06 -1.16 -23.66
CA GLY A 8 16.78 0.12 -23.60
C GLY A 8 16.83 0.76 -22.22
N TYR A 9 16.40 0.05 -21.18
CA TYR A 9 16.49 0.44 -19.78
C TYR A 9 17.06 -0.71 -18.94
N GLU A 10 17.20 -0.51 -17.63
CA GLU A 10 17.66 -1.57 -16.73
C GLU A 10 16.54 -2.56 -16.37
N ASN A 11 16.94 -3.77 -15.98
CA ASN A 11 16.01 -4.78 -15.46
C ASN A 11 15.53 -4.38 -14.07
N LEU A 12 14.23 -4.14 -13.95
CA LEU A 12 13.62 -3.77 -12.68
C LEU A 12 13.31 -5.02 -11.85
N HIS A 13 13.81 -5.02 -10.62
CA HIS A 13 13.48 -6.03 -9.61
C HIS A 13 12.64 -5.38 -8.52
N LEU A 14 11.34 -5.61 -8.55
CA LEU A 14 10.39 -5.04 -7.62
C LEU A 14 10.13 -6.02 -6.48
N GLU A 15 10.38 -5.56 -5.26
CA GLU A 15 10.14 -6.32 -4.03
C GLU A 15 9.05 -5.72 -3.13
N HIS A 16 8.87 -4.41 -3.18
CA HIS A 16 8.02 -3.65 -2.29
C HIS A 16 7.01 -2.82 -3.09
N VAL A 17 5.80 -2.69 -2.55
CA VAL A 17 4.82 -1.71 -3.03
C VAL A 17 4.31 -0.91 -1.83
N VAL A 18 4.27 0.41 -1.99
CA VAL A 18 3.80 1.33 -0.96
C VAL A 18 2.55 2.02 -1.49
N LEU A 19 1.44 1.87 -0.78
CA LEU A 19 0.12 2.32 -1.20
C LEU A 19 -0.45 3.31 -0.19
N ASP A 20 -1.11 4.34 -0.71
CA ASP A 20 -2.05 5.13 0.07
C ASP A 20 -3.38 4.38 0.23
N TYR A 21 -4.18 4.73 1.24
CA TYR A 21 -5.45 4.02 1.52
C TYR A 21 -6.68 4.73 0.91
N ASN A 22 -7.14 5.82 1.51
CA ASN A 22 -8.33 6.54 1.04
C ASN A 22 -8.00 7.38 -0.21
N GLY A 23 -8.85 7.30 -1.24
CA GLY A 23 -8.58 7.95 -2.53
C GLY A 23 -7.73 7.11 -3.49
N THR A 24 -7.27 5.93 -3.05
CA THR A 24 -6.59 4.93 -3.89
C THR A 24 -7.33 3.59 -3.85
N MET A 25 -7.49 3.01 -2.66
CA MET A 25 -8.04 1.66 -2.44
C MET A 25 -9.42 1.67 -1.80
N ALA A 26 -9.76 2.77 -1.15
CA ALA A 26 -10.95 2.92 -0.32
C ALA A 26 -11.63 4.27 -0.54
N VAL A 27 -12.94 4.29 -0.27
CA VAL A 27 -13.77 5.50 -0.18
C VAL A 27 -14.38 5.52 1.21
N ASP A 28 -14.24 6.64 1.92
CA ASP A 28 -14.73 6.83 3.29
C ASP A 28 -14.29 5.72 4.27
N GLY A 29 -13.06 5.25 4.12
CA GLY A 29 -12.47 4.21 4.97
C GLY A 29 -12.83 2.78 4.59
N LYS A 30 -13.71 2.56 3.61
CA LYS A 30 -14.12 1.21 3.16
C LYS A 30 -13.42 0.82 1.87
N LEU A 31 -12.87 -0.39 1.83
CA LEU A 31 -12.28 -0.92 0.60
C LEU A 31 -13.31 -0.98 -0.53
N ILE A 32 -12.89 -0.58 -1.72
CA ILE A 32 -13.70 -0.74 -2.94
C ILE A 32 -13.83 -2.25 -3.23
N PRO A 33 -15.01 -2.75 -3.66
CA PRO A 33 -15.18 -4.16 -4.00
C PRO A 33 -14.13 -4.66 -5.00
N GLY A 34 -13.55 -5.84 -4.71
CA GLY A 34 -12.49 -6.43 -5.54
C GLY A 34 -11.07 -5.95 -5.20
N VAL A 35 -10.88 -4.93 -4.36
CA VAL A 35 -9.53 -4.45 -3.99
C VAL A 35 -8.84 -5.42 -3.05
N LYS A 36 -9.57 -6.01 -2.09
CA LYS A 36 -9.02 -6.98 -1.14
C LYS A 36 -8.40 -8.17 -1.85
N GLU A 37 -9.09 -8.72 -2.84
CA GLU A 37 -8.65 -9.85 -3.66
C GLU A 37 -7.38 -9.50 -4.44
N ARG A 38 -7.34 -8.31 -5.04
CA ARG A 38 -6.14 -7.83 -5.75
C ARG A 38 -4.96 -7.62 -4.81
N LEU A 39 -5.19 -7.13 -3.59
CA LEU A 39 -4.13 -7.00 -2.59
C LEU A 39 -3.59 -8.35 -2.13
N LEU A 40 -4.47 -9.35 -1.96
CA LEU A 40 -4.05 -10.72 -1.66
C LEU A 40 -3.17 -11.30 -2.76
N ASP A 41 -3.54 -11.11 -4.03
CA ASP A 41 -2.74 -11.56 -5.16
C ASP A 41 -1.42 -10.79 -5.30
N LEU A 42 -1.44 -9.49 -5.02
CA LEU A 42 -0.25 -8.65 -5.01
C LEU A 42 0.72 -9.06 -3.89
N ALA A 43 0.20 -9.38 -2.71
CA ALA A 43 1.01 -9.79 -1.55
C ALA A 43 1.75 -11.12 -1.76
N LYS A 44 1.29 -11.97 -2.68
CA LYS A 44 2.04 -13.18 -3.12
C LYS A 44 3.31 -12.82 -3.88
N LYS A 45 3.36 -11.62 -4.46
CA LYS A 45 4.45 -11.16 -5.34
C LYS A 45 5.28 -10.05 -4.71
N LEU A 46 4.71 -9.16 -3.91
CA LEU A 46 5.41 -8.01 -3.35
C LEU A 46 5.10 -7.88 -1.86
N LYS A 47 6.04 -7.32 -1.09
CA LYS A 47 5.77 -6.85 0.27
C LYS A 47 4.90 -5.60 0.19
N VAL A 48 3.65 -5.71 0.62
CA VAL A 48 2.68 -4.61 0.59
C VAL A 48 2.79 -3.76 1.85
N HIS A 49 2.95 -2.45 1.67
CA HIS A 49 2.95 -1.46 2.74
C HIS A 49 1.83 -0.47 2.49
N VAL A 50 1.01 -0.20 3.51
CA VAL A 50 -0.10 0.77 3.44
C VAL A 50 0.19 1.91 4.39
N LEU A 51 0.27 3.13 3.86
CA LEU A 51 0.52 4.34 4.62
C LEU A 51 -0.72 5.21 4.62
N THR A 52 -1.20 5.61 5.80
CA THR A 52 -2.43 6.38 5.93
C THR A 52 -2.46 7.15 7.26
N ALA A 53 -3.24 8.22 7.36
CA ALA A 53 -3.47 8.88 8.65
C ALA A 53 -4.47 8.13 9.55
N ASP A 54 -5.23 7.16 9.01
CA ASP A 54 -6.29 6.39 9.69
C ASP A 54 -7.15 7.22 10.66
N THR A 55 -7.68 8.34 10.15
CA THR A 55 -8.47 9.31 10.94
C THR A 55 -9.64 8.68 11.71
N PHE A 56 -10.15 7.53 11.25
CA PHE A 56 -11.30 6.85 11.84
C PHE A 56 -10.95 5.53 12.56
N GLY A 57 -9.68 5.13 12.60
CA GLY A 57 -9.23 3.91 13.28
C GLY A 57 -9.75 2.61 12.67
N ARG A 58 -10.06 2.59 11.36
CA ARG A 58 -10.74 1.45 10.69
C ARG A 58 -9.80 0.66 9.80
N VAL A 59 -8.69 1.25 9.37
CA VAL A 59 -7.85 0.66 8.31
C VAL A 59 -7.24 -0.67 8.73
N VAL A 60 -6.77 -0.77 9.98
CA VAL A 60 -6.22 -2.03 10.52
C VAL A 60 -7.26 -3.16 10.50
N LYS A 61 -8.53 -2.84 10.76
CA LYS A 61 -9.61 -3.83 10.73
C LYS A 61 -9.94 -4.26 9.30
N GLU A 62 -10.08 -3.31 8.38
CA GLU A 62 -10.42 -3.58 6.98
C GLU A 62 -9.32 -4.42 6.28
N LEU A 63 -8.05 -4.21 6.66
CA LEU A 63 -6.90 -4.92 6.11
C LEU A 63 -6.43 -6.12 6.94
N SER A 64 -7.18 -6.51 7.98
CA SER A 64 -6.77 -7.58 8.90
C SER A 64 -6.47 -8.93 8.24
N ASP A 65 -7.17 -9.25 7.15
CA ASP A 65 -6.97 -10.48 6.38
C ASP A 65 -5.98 -10.33 5.21
N VAL A 66 -5.40 -9.13 5.02
CA VAL A 66 -4.46 -8.85 3.94
C VAL A 66 -3.03 -8.90 4.48
N PRO A 67 -2.12 -9.72 3.91
CA PRO A 67 -0.70 -9.73 4.28
C PRO A 67 -0.02 -8.42 3.87
N CYS A 68 -0.17 -7.38 4.68
CA CYS A 68 0.41 -6.07 4.46
C CYS A 68 0.86 -5.44 5.79
N LYS A 69 1.80 -4.51 5.69
CA LYS A 69 2.22 -3.70 6.84
C LYS A 69 1.53 -2.34 6.79
N VAL A 70 0.71 -2.06 7.79
CA VAL A 70 0.01 -0.77 7.91
C VAL A 70 0.84 0.18 8.77
N TYR A 71 1.08 1.39 8.27
CA TYR A 71 1.75 2.46 8.98
C TYR A 71 0.83 3.66 9.10
N ILE A 72 0.54 4.01 10.36
CA ILE A 72 -0.27 5.17 10.67
C ILE A 72 0.65 6.40 10.72
N LEU A 73 0.43 7.30 9.78
CA LEU A 73 1.13 8.57 9.70
C LEU A 73 0.48 9.59 10.62
N ARG A 74 1.29 10.51 11.13
CA ARG A 74 0.76 11.65 11.88
C ARG A 74 -0.07 12.52 10.94
N SER A 75 -1.34 12.73 11.30
CA SER A 75 -2.25 13.56 10.52
C SER A 75 -1.68 14.96 10.27
N GLY A 76 -1.83 15.45 9.05
CA GLY A 76 -1.33 16.76 8.61
C GLY A 76 0.12 16.77 8.12
N HIS A 77 0.82 15.63 8.19
CA HIS A 77 2.20 15.46 7.71
C HIS A 77 2.37 14.16 6.92
N GLU A 78 1.33 13.72 6.20
CA GLU A 78 1.38 12.45 5.46
C GLU A 78 2.39 12.49 4.31
N ASP A 79 2.63 13.65 3.72
CA ASP A 79 3.62 13.90 2.67
C ASP A 79 5.05 13.59 3.15
N ILE A 80 5.47 14.24 4.24
CA ILE A 80 6.78 14.05 4.86
C ILE A 80 6.89 12.63 5.42
N GLY A 81 5.81 12.12 6.02
CA GLY A 81 5.73 10.76 6.53
C GLY A 81 5.97 9.71 5.44
N LYS A 82 5.33 9.85 4.28
CA LYS A 82 5.52 8.97 3.12
C LYS A 82 6.94 9.07 2.58
N MET A 83 7.46 10.29 2.39
CA MET A 83 8.83 10.48 1.93
C MET A 83 9.85 9.81 2.86
N ASN A 84 9.71 9.99 4.17
CA ASN A 84 10.62 9.39 5.14
C ASN A 84 10.53 7.87 5.19
N TYR A 85 9.39 7.29 4.79
CA TYR A 85 9.21 5.84 4.76
C TYR A 85 9.92 5.15 3.61
N VAL A 86 10.00 5.81 2.45
CA VAL A 86 10.53 5.22 1.21
C VAL A 86 12.01 5.56 0.95
N LYS A 87 12.61 6.36 1.82
CA LYS A 87 14.05 6.66 1.81
C LYS A 87 14.86 5.49 2.39
#